data_AF-A0A7W0F5H2-F1
#
_entry.id   AF-A0A7W0F5H2-F1
#
_cell.length_a   1.000
_cell.length_b   1.000
_cell.length_c   1.000
_cell.angle_alpha   90.00
_cell.angle_beta   90.00
_cell.angle_gamma   90.00
#
_symmetry.space_group_name_H-M   'P 1'
#
loop_
_entity.id
_entity.type
_entity.pdbx_description
1 polymer ?
#
loop_
_entity_poly.entity_id
_entity_poly.type
_entity_poly.pdbx_seq_one_letter_code
_entity_poly.pdbx_strand_id
1 'polypeptide(L)'
;MLKSRIKNDEIKDKNSVAAAIEFAVLSLKVKDIIVCGHSNCGAMQAIFKDEREFEQMPHLRDWLRLADSVRNIVLKYYPETSAEIRQRITEEENVLCQLHNIQTYPFVQEALNEGVLHLHGWHISATSLIQLFSFSFFVKAFINFSPLRL
;
A
#
# COMPACT_ATOMS: atom_id res chain seq x y z
N MET A 1 -34.52 -12.83 -27.71
CA MET A 1 -33.86 -11.78 -26.91
C MET A 1 -32.77 -12.45 -26.07
N LEU A 2 -31.53 -12.51 -26.58
CA LEU A 2 -30.41 -13.17 -25.89
C LEU A 2 -29.93 -12.29 -24.74
N LYS A 3 -30.25 -12.63 -23.49
CA LYS A 3 -29.44 -12.25 -22.33
C LYS A 3 -28.31 -13.27 -22.24
N SER A 4 -27.19 -12.97 -22.90
CA SER A 4 -25.96 -13.75 -22.81
C SER A 4 -25.54 -13.85 -21.35
N ARG A 5 -25.64 -15.06 -20.80
CA ARG A 5 -24.93 -15.48 -19.59
C ARG A 5 -23.44 -15.32 -19.89
N ILE A 6 -22.86 -14.20 -19.49
CA ILE A 6 -21.43 -14.17 -19.22
C ILE A 6 -21.27 -15.05 -17.99
N LYS A 7 -20.95 -16.32 -18.23
CA LYS A 7 -20.23 -17.11 -17.24
C LYS A 7 -18.91 -16.36 -17.06
N ASN A 8 -18.78 -15.62 -15.96
CA ASN A 8 -17.47 -15.19 -15.49
C ASN A 8 -16.73 -16.47 -15.12
N ASP A 9 -16.17 -17.13 -16.12
CA ASP A 9 -15.18 -18.17 -15.91
C ASP A 9 -14.11 -17.55 -15.02
N GLU A 10 -13.94 -18.18 -13.86
CA GLU A 10 -13.18 -17.71 -12.72
C GLU A 10 -11.82 -17.15 -13.16
N ILE A 11 -11.61 -15.86 -12.94
CA ILE A 11 -10.25 -15.33 -12.83
C ILE A 11 -9.70 -15.98 -11.56
N LYS A 12 -9.08 -17.15 -11.73
CA LYS A 12 -8.26 -17.81 -10.72
C LYS A 12 -7.17 -16.81 -10.38
N ASP A 13 -7.26 -16.19 -9.21
CA ASP A 13 -6.53 -14.97 -8.86
C ASP A 13 -5.02 -15.10 -9.15
N LYS A 14 -4.57 -14.48 -10.24
CA LYS A 14 -3.17 -14.35 -10.63
C LYS A 14 -2.69 -13.03 -10.07
N ASN A 15 -2.42 -12.99 -8.77
CA ASN A 15 -1.98 -11.78 -8.10
C ASN A 15 -0.61 -11.35 -8.64
N SER A 16 -0.61 -10.34 -9.50
CA SER A 16 0.59 -9.84 -10.19
C SER A 16 1.62 -9.25 -9.22
N VAL A 17 1.17 -8.66 -8.11
CA VAL A 17 2.04 -8.08 -7.09
C VAL A 17 2.80 -9.17 -6.35
N ALA A 18 2.11 -10.24 -5.93
CA ALA A 18 2.74 -11.39 -5.28
C ALA A 18 3.81 -12.03 -6.17
N ALA A 19 3.50 -12.26 -7.45
CA ALA A 19 4.44 -12.83 -8.42
C ALA A 19 5.67 -11.93 -8.63
N ALA A 20 5.47 -10.61 -8.69
CA ALA A 20 6.58 -9.66 -8.82
C ALA A 20 7.51 -9.68 -7.59
N ILE A 21 6.95 -9.70 -6.39
CA ILE A 21 7.72 -9.76 -5.13
C ILE A 21 8.48 -11.08 -5.04
N GLU A 22 7.82 -12.21 -5.33
CA GLU A 22 8.44 -13.53 -5.32
C GLU A 22 9.63 -13.60 -6.27
N PHE A 23 9.46 -13.14 -7.52
CA PHE A 23 10.55 -13.13 -8.49
C PHE A 23 11.70 -12.21 -8.06
N ALA A 24 11.39 -11.01 -7.56
CA ALA A 24 12.40 -10.06 -7.11
C ALA A 24 13.23 -10.62 -5.94
N VAL A 25 12.60 -11.24 -4.95
CA VAL A 25 13.28 -11.75 -3.76
C VAL A 25 13.98 -13.08 -4.05
N LEU A 26 13.29 -14.04 -4.67
CA LEU A 26 13.82 -15.40 -4.82
C LEU A 26 14.77 -15.53 -6.02
N SER A 27 14.49 -14.86 -7.13
CA SER A 27 15.29 -14.99 -8.35
C SER A 27 16.33 -13.87 -8.48
N LEU A 28 15.90 -12.61 -8.35
CA LEU A 28 16.80 -11.47 -8.55
C LEU A 28 17.65 -11.12 -7.32
N LYS A 29 17.27 -11.62 -6.13
CA LYS A 29 17.97 -11.35 -4.86
C LYS A 29 18.13 -9.85 -4.60
N VAL A 30 17.07 -9.08 -4.85
CA VAL A 30 17.08 -7.64 -4.55
C VAL A 30 17.31 -7.40 -3.06
N LYS A 31 18.01 -6.32 -2.74
CA LYS A 31 18.33 -5.95 -1.34
C LYS A 31 17.28 -5.05 -0.72
N ASP A 32 16.49 -4.35 -1.53
CA ASP A 32 15.60 -3.30 -1.09
C ASP A 32 14.26 -3.41 -1.83
N ILE A 33 13.15 -3.36 -1.08
CA ILE A 33 11.81 -3.16 -1.63
C ILE A 33 11.26 -1.85 -1.07
N ILE A 34 10.76 -1.01 -1.97
CA ILE A 34 10.19 0.29 -1.63
C ILE A 34 8.70 0.27 -1.94
N VAL A 35 7.87 0.50 -0.93
CA VAL A 35 6.45 0.85 -1.09
C VAL A 35 6.35 2.36 -1.16
N CYS A 36 5.91 2.90 -2.30
CA CYS A 36 5.84 4.35 -2.51
C CYS A 36 4.38 4.81 -2.60
N GLY A 37 3.94 5.61 -1.63
CA GLY A 37 2.71 6.41 -1.68
C GLY A 37 2.98 7.81 -2.23
N HIS A 38 1.90 8.56 -2.48
CA HIS A 38 2.01 9.93 -2.99
C HIS A 38 0.85 10.80 -2.51
N SER A 39 1.10 12.11 -2.47
CA SER A 39 0.10 13.13 -2.14
C SER A 39 -1.06 13.12 -3.12
N ASN A 40 -2.23 13.49 -2.62
CA ASN A 40 -3.48 13.62 -3.36
C ASN A 40 -3.87 12.33 -4.10
N CYS A 41 -3.62 11.17 -3.49
CA CYS A 41 -4.01 9.88 -4.03
C CYS A 41 -5.54 9.76 -4.09
N GLY A 42 -6.09 9.81 -5.31
CA GLY A 42 -7.54 9.72 -5.53
C GLY A 42 -8.16 8.42 -5.02
N ALA A 43 -7.41 7.31 -5.03
CA ALA A 43 -7.88 6.05 -4.45
C ALA A 43 -8.03 6.16 -2.92
N MET A 44 -7.07 6.78 -2.22
CA MET A 44 -7.15 6.98 -0.77
C MET A 44 -8.20 8.02 -0.38
N GLN A 45 -8.59 8.92 -1.29
CA GLN A 45 -9.81 9.73 -1.10
C GLN A 45 -11.06 8.89 -1.25
N ALA A 46 -11.06 7.99 -2.24
CA ALA A 46 -12.23 7.17 -2.60
C ALA A 46 -12.66 6.19 -1.51
N ILE A 47 -11.75 5.70 -0.65
CA ILE A 47 -12.13 4.79 0.45
C ILE A 47 -13.05 5.45 1.50
N PHE A 48 -13.14 6.77 1.55
CA PHE A 48 -14.05 7.48 2.45
C PHE A 48 -15.40 7.82 1.81
N LYS A 49 -15.55 7.59 0.52
CA LYS A 49 -16.80 7.85 -0.22
C LYS A 49 -17.82 6.75 0.02
N ASP A 50 -19.08 7.05 -0.31
CA ASP A 50 -20.14 6.04 -0.27
C ASP A 50 -19.90 5.01 -1.39
N GLU A 51 -19.97 3.70 -1.07
CA GLU A 51 -19.79 2.65 -2.07
C GLU A 51 -20.77 2.76 -3.25
N ARG A 52 -21.94 3.38 -3.03
CA ARG A 52 -22.95 3.64 -4.07
C ARG A 52 -22.42 4.54 -5.19
N GLU A 53 -21.44 5.40 -4.91
CA GLU A 53 -20.76 6.20 -5.95
C GLU A 53 -20.02 5.33 -6.98
N PHE A 54 -19.73 4.06 -6.66
CA PHE A 54 -19.00 3.13 -7.52
C PHE A 54 -19.85 1.96 -8.05
N GLU A 55 -21.18 2.07 -8.02
CA GLU A 55 -22.09 1.00 -8.50
C GLU A 55 -21.82 0.56 -9.94
N GLN A 56 -21.47 1.51 -10.81
CA GLN A 56 -21.14 1.24 -12.22
C GLN A 56 -19.68 0.83 -12.44
N MET A 57 -18.89 0.73 -11.36
CA MET A 57 -17.46 0.39 -11.38
C MET A 57 -17.15 -0.75 -10.39
N PRO A 58 -17.75 -1.95 -10.54
CA PRO A 58 -17.69 -3.02 -9.56
C PRO A 58 -16.27 -3.50 -9.25
N HIS A 59 -15.38 -3.57 -10.26
CA HIS A 59 -13.98 -3.95 -10.05
C HIS A 59 -13.23 -2.93 -9.19
N LEU A 60 -13.46 -1.63 -9.42
CA LEU A 60 -12.84 -0.58 -8.60
C LEU A 60 -13.39 -0.63 -7.17
N ARG A 61 -14.71 -0.79 -7.01
CA ARG A 61 -15.34 -0.92 -5.70
C ARG A 61 -14.74 -2.10 -4.91
N ASP A 62 -14.64 -3.26 -5.53
CA ASP A 62 -14.08 -4.46 -4.87
C ASP A 62 -12.59 -4.29 -4.57
N TRP A 63 -11.83 -3.62 -5.45
CA TRP A 63 -10.42 -3.30 -5.20
C TRP A 63 -10.24 -2.30 -4.05
N LEU A 64 -11.10 -1.28 -3.92
CA LEU A 64 -11.04 -0.30 -2.83
C LEU A 64 -11.26 -0.94 -1.45
N ARG A 65 -12.07 -2.00 -1.35
CA ARG A 65 -12.30 -2.75 -0.09
C ARG A 65 -11.04 -3.38 0.47
N LEU A 66 -10.03 -3.65 -0.36
CA LEU A 66 -8.72 -4.13 0.10
C LEU A 66 -8.03 -3.11 1.03
N ALA A 67 -8.44 -1.84 0.99
CA ALA A 67 -7.94 -0.76 1.85
C ALA A 67 -8.88 -0.43 3.04
N ASP A 68 -9.89 -1.26 3.33
CA ASP A 68 -10.80 -1.05 4.47
C ASP A 68 -10.04 -1.02 5.81
N SER A 69 -8.97 -1.79 5.95
CA SER A 69 -8.09 -1.77 7.12
C SER A 69 -7.51 -0.36 7.35
N VAL A 70 -7.02 0.28 6.29
CA VAL A 70 -6.49 1.65 6.32
C VAL A 70 -7.58 2.62 6.77
N ARG A 71 -8.75 2.56 6.13
CA ARG A 71 -9.90 3.40 6.48
C ARG A 71 -10.26 3.26 7.96
N ASN A 72 -10.32 2.04 8.46
CA ASN A 72 -10.68 1.75 9.85
C ASN A 72 -9.63 2.26 10.85
N ILE A 73 -8.34 2.14 10.53
CA ILE A 73 -7.24 2.72 11.32
C ILE A 73 -7.42 4.24 11.40
N VAL A 74 -7.61 4.90 10.25
CA VAL A 74 -7.72 6.36 10.19
C VAL A 74 -8.91 6.86 11.01
N LEU A 75 -10.09 6.25 10.84
CA LEU A 75 -11.30 6.65 11.58
C LEU A 75 -11.19 6.39 13.08
N LYS A 76 -10.47 5.35 13.49
CA LYS A 76 -10.33 4.99 14.90
C LYS A 76 -9.33 5.88 15.64
N TYR A 77 -8.19 6.17 15.02
CA TYR A 77 -7.06 6.84 15.69
C TYR A 77 -6.95 8.33 15.35
N TYR A 78 -7.58 8.80 14.26
CA TYR A 78 -7.52 10.19 13.79
C TYR A 78 -8.91 10.80 13.51
N PRO A 79 -9.89 10.67 14.42
CA PRO A 79 -11.29 11.04 14.16
C PRO A 79 -11.48 12.55 13.88
N GLU A 80 -10.72 13.41 14.56
CA GLU A 80 -10.89 14.87 14.54
C GLU A 80 -9.85 15.57 13.65
N THR A 81 -9.68 15.10 12.42
CA THR A 81 -8.71 15.66 11.45
C THR A 81 -9.40 16.39 10.31
N SER A 82 -8.80 17.50 9.86
CA SER A 82 -9.24 18.19 8.64
C SER A 82 -9.15 17.24 7.44
N ALA A 83 -9.90 17.51 6.37
CA ALA A 83 -9.90 16.66 5.18
C ALA A 83 -8.50 16.51 4.57
N GLU A 84 -7.70 17.59 4.54
CA GLU A 84 -6.33 17.59 4.03
C GLU A 84 -5.39 16.76 4.91
N ILE A 85 -5.47 16.91 6.24
CA ILE A 85 -4.65 16.14 7.18
C ILE A 85 -5.04 14.66 7.12
N ARG A 86 -6.34 14.35 7.09
CA ARG A 86 -6.84 12.99 6.96
C ARG A 86 -6.35 12.33 5.66
N GLN A 87 -6.35 13.08 4.56
CA GLN A 87 -5.85 12.59 3.28
C GLN A 87 -4.39 12.14 3.38
N ARG A 88 -3.53 13.01 3.91
CA ARG A 88 -2.11 12.70 4.09
C ARG A 88 -1.90 11.49 5.00
N ILE A 89 -2.57 11.44 6.15
CA ILE A 89 -2.48 10.31 7.09
C ILE A 89 -2.93 9.02 6.41
N THR A 90 -4.01 9.05 5.63
CA THR A 90 -4.50 7.85 4.93
C THR A 90 -3.48 7.32 3.93
N GLU A 91 -2.81 8.20 3.19
CA GLU A 91 -1.76 7.81 2.26
C GLU A 91 -0.55 7.19 2.99
N GLU A 92 -0.12 7.77 4.11
CA GLU A 92 0.97 7.27 4.94
C GLU A 92 0.60 5.90 5.59
N GLU A 93 -0.62 5.78 6.14
CA GLU A 93 -1.14 4.54 6.73
C GLU A 93 -1.31 3.43 5.68
N ASN A 94 -1.67 3.77 4.44
CA ASN A 94 -1.72 2.79 3.37
C ASN A 94 -0.33 2.25 3.05
N VAL A 95 0.70 3.11 3.00
CA VAL A 95 2.09 2.66 2.81
C VAL A 95 2.49 1.69 3.93
N LEU A 96 2.17 2.00 5.19
CA LEU A 96 2.42 1.10 6.32
C LEU A 96 1.68 -0.23 6.19
N CYS A 97 0.40 -0.20 5.83
CA CYS A 97 -0.39 -1.42 5.63
C CYS A 97 0.21 -2.30 4.53
N GLN A 98 0.66 -1.71 3.41
CA GLN A 98 1.27 -2.48 2.34
C GLN A 98 2.64 -3.06 2.74
N LEU A 99 3.44 -2.33 3.52
CA LEU A 99 4.66 -2.89 4.10
C LEU A 99 4.35 -4.11 4.98
N HIS A 100 3.32 -4.02 5.81
CA HIS A 100 2.88 -5.15 6.63
C HIS A 100 2.40 -6.32 5.77
N ASN A 101 1.62 -6.06 4.71
CA ASN A 101 1.18 -7.08 3.76
C ASN A 101 2.37 -7.82 3.13
N ILE A 102 3.41 -7.08 2.69
CA ILE A 102 4.62 -7.68 2.12
C ILE A 102 5.35 -8.58 3.14
N GLN A 103 5.35 -8.20 4.42
CA GLN A 103 5.96 -9.02 5.48
C GLN A 103 5.23 -10.34 5.73
N THR A 104 3.97 -10.49 5.31
CA THR A 104 3.22 -11.74 5.49
C THR A 104 3.72 -12.88 4.61
N TYR A 105 4.51 -12.59 3.57
CA TYR A 105 5.11 -13.62 2.73
C TYR A 105 6.27 -14.32 3.47
N PRO A 106 6.25 -15.67 3.62
CA PRO A 106 7.28 -16.39 4.37
C PRO A 106 8.71 -16.14 3.84
N PHE A 107 8.89 -16.10 2.53
CA PHE A 107 10.19 -15.86 1.90
C PHE A 107 10.71 -14.43 2.08
N VAL A 108 9.81 -13.45 2.26
CA VAL A 108 10.19 -12.08 2.62
C VAL A 108 10.65 -12.05 4.07
N GLN A 109 9.90 -12.69 4.98
CA GLN A 109 10.23 -12.72 6.39
C GLN A 109 11.58 -13.41 6.67
N GLU A 110 11.86 -14.52 5.97
CA GLU A 110 13.17 -15.19 6.02
C GLU A 110 14.30 -14.25 5.58
N ALA A 111 14.17 -13.61 4.42
CA ALA A 111 15.18 -12.68 3.90
C ALA A 111 15.39 -11.44 4.80
N LEU A 112 14.33 -10.95 5.46
CA LEU A 112 14.43 -9.88 6.46
C LEU A 112 15.19 -10.34 7.71
N ASN A 113 14.91 -11.55 8.22
CA ASN A 113 15.56 -12.10 9.40
C ASN A 113 17.05 -12.40 9.17
N GLU A 114 17.42 -12.79 7.94
CA GLU A 114 18.81 -12.95 7.52
C GLU A 114 19.54 -11.61 7.31
N GLY A 115 18.81 -10.48 7.28
CA GLY A 115 19.38 -9.16 7.04
C GLY A 115 19.82 -8.94 5.59
N VAL A 116 19.32 -9.73 4.64
CA VAL A 116 19.66 -9.62 3.21
C VAL A 116 18.64 -8.82 2.41
N LEU A 117 17.48 -8.54 2.99
CA LEU A 117 16.40 -7.73 2.42
C LEU A 117 16.00 -6.61 3.38
N HIS A 118 15.72 -5.42 2.84
CA HIS A 118 15.21 -4.26 3.57
C HIS A 118 13.89 -3.78 2.95
N LEU A 119 12.97 -3.32 3.81
CA LEU A 119 11.71 -2.74 3.38
C LEU A 119 11.68 -1.24 3.71
N HIS A 120 11.20 -0.42 2.77
CA HIS A 120 11.11 1.02 2.91
C HIS A 120 9.72 1.54 2.51
N GLY A 121 9.18 2.51 3.23
CA GLY A 121 7.90 3.15 2.92
C GLY A 121 8.08 4.62 2.62
N TRP A 122 7.86 5.04 1.38
CA TRP A 122 8.04 6.43 0.94
C TRP A 122 6.70 7.12 0.73
N HIS A 123 6.66 8.44 0.94
CA HIS A 123 5.53 9.29 0.58
C HIS A 123 6.03 10.52 -0.19
N ILE A 124 5.54 10.70 -1.41
CA ILE A 124 6.01 11.77 -2.31
C ILE A 124 4.94 12.85 -2.47
N SER A 125 5.30 14.11 -2.22
CA SER A 125 4.45 15.28 -2.47
C SER A 125 4.72 15.89 -3.85
N ALA A 126 3.66 16.32 -4.55
CA ALA A 126 3.78 16.98 -5.85
C ALA A 126 4.45 18.38 -5.79
N THR A 127 4.41 19.05 -4.63
CA THR A 127 4.80 20.47 -4.50
C THR A 127 6.17 20.67 -3.84
N SER A 128 6.74 19.64 -3.22
CA SER A 128 8.00 19.74 -2.49
C SER A 128 8.75 18.42 -2.56
N LEU A 129 10.03 18.52 -2.90
CA LEU A 129 11.00 17.41 -2.99
C LEU A 129 10.80 16.42 -1.84
N ILE A 130 10.33 15.23 -2.20
CA ILE A 130 10.44 13.94 -1.53
C ILE A 130 10.57 14.03 0.00
N GLN A 131 9.47 13.85 0.73
CA GLN A 131 9.59 13.55 2.16
C GLN A 131 9.87 12.05 2.32
N LEU A 132 11.15 11.69 2.17
CA LEU A 132 11.63 10.33 2.37
C LEU A 132 11.53 9.97 3.84
N PHE A 133 10.58 9.10 4.15
CA PHE A 133 10.62 8.34 5.38
C PHE A 133 11.11 6.93 5.07
N SER A 134 11.85 6.33 5.98
CA SER A 134 12.04 4.88 6.01
C SER A 134 11.40 4.38 7.29
N PHE A 135 10.59 3.34 7.23
CA PHE A 135 10.15 2.70 8.46
C PHE A 135 11.33 1.87 8.99
N SER A 136 11.89 2.26 10.14
CA SER A 136 12.92 1.44 10.78
C SER A 136 12.26 0.47 11.74
N PHE A 137 12.43 -0.82 11.46
CA PHE A 137 11.85 -1.87 12.27
C PHE A 137 12.44 -1.91 13.70
N PHE A 138 13.69 -1.44 13.87
CA PHE A 138 14.32 -1.34 15.18
C PHE A 138 13.65 -0.31 16.10
N VAL A 139 13.09 0.76 15.55
CA VAL A 139 12.45 1.84 16.34
C VAL A 139 10.94 1.93 16.16
N LYS A 140 10.33 1.07 15.33
CA LYS A 140 8.88 1.07 15.01
C LYS A 140 8.34 2.45 14.64
N ALA A 141 9.11 3.23 13.90
CA ALA A 141 8.76 4.58 13.52
C ALA A 141 9.25 4.91 12.11
N PHE A 142 8.56 5.83 11.45
CA PHE A 142 9.08 6.51 10.28
C PHE A 142 10.24 7.41 10.71
N ILE A 143 11.44 7.08 10.23
CA ILE A 143 12.63 7.91 10.40
C ILE A 143 12.80 8.76 9.15
N ASN A 144 13.07 10.06 9.33
CA ASN A 144 13.49 10.92 8.23
C ASN A 144 14.76 10.34 7.61
N PHE A 145 14.74 10.18 6.29
CA PHE A 145 15.93 9.83 5.55
C PHE A 145 16.85 11.05 5.49
N SER A 146 17.78 11.17 6.44
CA SER A 146 18.98 11.97 6.22
C SER A 146 19.84 11.18 5.24
N PRO A 147 20.18 11.71 4.05
CA PRO A 147 21.08 11.01 3.15
C PRO A 147 22.37 10.73 3.93
N LEU A 148 22.69 9.44 4.11
CA LEU A 148 24.02 9.04 4.53
C LEU A 148 24.99 9.77 3.60
N ARG A 149 25.78 10.70 4.15
CA ARG A 149 26.98 11.15 3.48
C ARG A 149 27.79 9.88 3.23
N LEU A 150 27.91 9.51 1.95
CA LEU A 150 28.96 8.61 1.48
C LEU A 150 30.32 9.15 1.93
#